data_AF-A0A3M2RHT4-F1
#
_entry.id   AF-A0A3M2RHT4-F1
#
_cell.length_a   1.000
_cell.length_b   1.000
_cell.length_c   1.000
_cell.angle_alpha   90.00
_cell.angle_beta   90.00
_cell.angle_gamma   90.00
#
_symmetry.space_group_name_H-M   'P 1'
#
loop_
_entity.id
_entity.type
_entity.pdbx_description
1 polymer ?
#
loop_
_entity_poly.entity_id
_entity_poly.type
_entity_poly.pdbx_seq_one_letter_code
_entity_poly.pdbx_strand_id
1 'polypeptide(L)'
;MPLPELSGHGLFALALSYGSLSLPVGTCIFIGKRQKSLEAMAKAEIDPQATNIRAGLAATASTFHVQLTAEQLHLKIVASEDEYHAFVTTVHKDERHDWVDLGSWETKRFASREMTGLILDVYAHAVYSKDQ
;
A
#
# COMPACT_ATOMS: atom_id res chain seq x y z
N MET A 1 -2.83 -14.49 -19.49
CA MET A 1 -1.43 -14.63 -19.05
C MET A 1 -1.37 -14.09 -17.61
N PRO A 2 -0.70 -14.74 -16.64
CA PRO A 2 -0.62 -14.20 -15.29
C PRO A 2 0.21 -12.91 -15.27
N LEU A 3 -0.25 -11.89 -14.51
CA LEU A 3 0.47 -10.62 -14.36
C LEU A 3 1.80 -10.84 -13.61
N PRO A 4 2.87 -10.09 -13.94
CA PRO A 4 4.11 -10.15 -13.19
C PRO A 4 3.87 -9.61 -11.76
N GLU A 5 4.13 -10.46 -10.77
CA GLU A 5 4.03 -10.10 -9.35
C GLU A 5 5.32 -9.41 -8.90
N LEU A 6 5.19 -8.27 -8.21
CA LEU A 6 6.30 -7.59 -7.57
C LEU A 6 6.71 -8.35 -6.31
N SER A 7 7.50 -9.40 -6.48
CA SER A 7 7.92 -10.23 -5.35
C SER A 7 9.01 -9.56 -4.50
N GLY A 8 8.77 -9.56 -3.20
CA GLY A 8 9.74 -9.45 -2.11
C GLY A 8 9.34 -10.51 -1.08
N HIS A 9 10.11 -11.59 -0.96
CA HIS A 9 9.78 -12.68 -0.05
C HIS A 9 10.50 -12.46 1.28
N GLY A 10 9.76 -12.31 2.37
CA GLY A 10 10.30 -12.15 3.71
C GLY A 10 9.29 -11.52 4.66
N LEU A 11 9.40 -11.86 5.94
CA LEU A 11 8.70 -11.15 6.99
C LEU A 11 9.50 -9.89 7.34
N PHE A 12 8.91 -8.72 7.14
CA PHE A 12 9.53 -7.43 7.43
C PHE A 12 8.79 -6.76 8.58
N ALA A 13 9.51 -6.39 9.63
CA ALA A 13 8.97 -5.59 10.72
C ALA A 13 9.22 -4.11 10.43
N LEU A 14 8.15 -3.33 10.28
CA LEU A 14 8.23 -1.87 10.17
C LEU A 14 8.05 -1.25 11.54
N ALA A 15 9.02 -0.46 12.00
CA ALA A 15 8.82 0.40 13.15
C ALA A 15 7.85 1.54 12.78
N LEU A 16 7.04 1.99 13.74
CA LEU A 16 6.10 3.08 13.51
C LEU A 16 6.85 4.41 13.42
N SER A 17 6.63 5.16 12.35
CA SER A 17 7.07 6.55 12.25
C SER A 17 6.01 7.53 12.73
N TYR A 18 6.45 8.73 13.13
CA TYR A 18 5.57 9.87 13.39
C TYR A 18 5.02 10.51 12.09
N GLY A 19 5.76 10.40 10.99
CA GLY A 19 5.38 10.95 9.69
C GLY A 19 4.47 10.03 8.88
N SER A 20 3.49 10.61 8.19
CA SER A 20 2.68 9.96 7.15
C SER A 20 3.31 10.17 5.77
N LEU A 21 3.08 9.25 4.82
CA LEU A 21 3.46 9.42 3.41
C LEU A 21 2.84 10.67 2.76
N SER A 22 1.78 11.24 3.34
CA SER A 22 1.12 12.45 2.85
C SER A 22 1.73 13.75 3.36
N LEU A 23 2.68 13.70 4.29
CA LEU A 23 3.35 14.91 4.76
C LEU A 23 4.44 15.31 3.76
N PRO A 24 4.51 16.59 3.35
CA PRO A 24 5.54 17.07 2.44
C PRO A 24 6.94 17.05 3.07
N VAL A 25 6.99 16.92 4.40
CA VAL A 25 8.21 16.91 5.21
C VAL A 25 8.08 15.90 6.35
N GLY A 26 9.22 15.35 6.77
CA GLY A 26 9.30 14.32 7.81
C GLY A 26 9.71 12.96 7.25
N THR A 27 9.92 12.00 8.14
CA THR A 27 10.32 10.64 7.77
C THR A 27 9.14 9.71 7.98
N CYS A 28 8.66 9.10 6.89
CA CYS A 28 7.76 7.96 6.95
C CYS A 28 8.57 6.67 6.75
N ILE A 29 8.24 5.62 7.49
CA ILE A 29 8.84 4.31 7.29
C ILE A 29 8.02 3.55 6.26
N PHE A 30 8.65 3.24 5.13
CA PHE A 30 8.06 2.44 4.06
C PHE A 30 9.12 1.52 3.45
N ILE A 31 8.66 0.41 2.88
CA ILE A 31 9.46 -0.48 2.03
C ILE A 31 8.76 -0.58 0.69
N GLY A 32 9.44 -0.13 -0.35
CA GLY A 32 8.88 -0.05 -1.70
C GLY A 32 9.77 -0.63 -2.77
N LYS A 33 9.15 -1.02 -3.88
CA LYS A 33 9.82 -1.46 -5.10
C LYS A 33 9.34 -0.63 -6.27
N ARG A 34 10.27 -0.22 -7.13
CA ARG A 34 9.93 0.48 -8.38
C ARG A 34 9.10 -0.44 -9.27
N GLN A 35 7.99 0.09 -9.78
CA GLN A 35 7.23 -0.58 -10.83
C GLN A 35 8.06 -0.60 -12.12
N LYS A 36 8.18 -1.77 -12.75
CA LYS A 36 9.02 -1.98 -13.95
C LYS A 36 8.22 -2.34 -15.20
N SER A 37 6.90 -2.49 -15.07
CA SER A 37 5.97 -2.88 -16.12
C SER A 37 4.67 -2.11 -15.94
N LEU A 38 4.02 -1.72 -17.04
CA LEU A 38 2.70 -1.09 -17.01
C LEU A 38 1.66 -2.04 -16.43
N GLU A 39 1.71 -3.30 -16.86
CA GLU A 39 0.94 -4.38 -16.27
C GLU A 39 1.73 -5.00 -15.12
N ALA A 40 1.25 -4.84 -13.89
CA ALA A 40 1.92 -5.36 -12.70
C ALA A 40 0.91 -5.64 -11.57
N MET A 41 1.27 -6.52 -10.65
CA MET A 41 0.51 -6.73 -9.42
C MET A 41 1.43 -6.61 -8.21
N ALA A 42 1.04 -5.80 -7.23
CA ALA A 42 1.65 -5.78 -5.91
C ALA A 42 0.68 -6.37 -4.90
N LYS A 43 1.17 -7.24 -4.02
CA LYS A 43 0.40 -7.85 -2.95
C LYS A 43 1.18 -7.71 -1.65
N ALA A 44 0.48 -7.40 -0.55
CA ALA A 44 1.05 -7.36 0.78
C ALA A 44 0.09 -7.98 1.79
N GLU A 45 0.65 -8.66 2.76
CA GLU A 45 -0.04 -9.12 3.96
C GLU A 45 0.43 -8.25 5.12
N ILE A 46 -0.52 -7.65 5.82
CA ILE A 46 -0.24 -6.76 6.94
C ILE A 46 -0.88 -7.36 8.19
N ASP A 47 -0.03 -7.63 9.17
CA ASP A 47 -0.41 -8.05 10.51
C ASP A 47 -0.11 -6.91 11.50
N PRO A 48 -1.12 -6.08 11.85
CA PRO A 48 -0.93 -4.95 12.75
C PRO A 48 -0.77 -5.43 14.20
N GLN A 49 0.45 -5.41 14.72
CA GLN A 49 0.76 -5.77 16.11
C GLN A 49 0.57 -4.60 17.10
N ALA A 50 0.28 -3.39 16.60
CA ALA A 50 0.10 -2.18 17.39
C ALA A 50 -1.29 -1.57 17.15
N THR A 51 -1.84 -0.93 18.18
CA THR A 51 -3.09 -0.17 18.09
C THR A 51 -2.83 1.28 17.67
N ASN A 52 -3.85 1.95 17.14
CA ASN A 52 -3.77 3.34 16.66
C ASN A 52 -2.70 3.56 15.58
N ILE A 53 -2.63 2.65 14.61
CA ILE A 53 -1.71 2.76 13.48
C ILE A 53 -2.46 2.91 12.16
N ARG A 54 -1.76 3.46 11.18
CA ARG A 54 -2.13 3.44 9.76
C ARG A 54 -1.05 2.67 9.03
N ALA A 55 -1.41 1.50 8.52
CA ALA A 55 -0.55 0.71 7.66
C ALA A 55 -1.30 0.33 6.38
N GLY A 56 -0.58 0.20 5.28
CA GLY A 56 -1.19 -0.11 4.00
C GLY A 56 -0.18 -0.31 2.87
N LEU A 57 -0.73 -0.59 1.69
CA LEU A 57 -0.02 -0.61 0.41
C LEU A 57 -0.31 0.71 -0.33
N ALA A 58 0.70 1.38 -0.87
CA ALA A 58 0.57 2.65 -1.57
C ALA A 58 1.32 2.65 -2.91
N ALA A 59 0.92 3.60 -3.76
CA ALA A 59 1.56 3.91 -5.05
C ALA A 59 2.13 5.33 -4.98
N THR A 60 3.40 5.44 -4.62
CA THR A 60 4.02 6.71 -4.23
C THR A 60 4.53 7.48 -5.46
N ALA A 61 3.61 8.28 -5.99
CA ALA A 61 3.83 9.50 -6.79
C ALA A 61 2.67 10.51 -6.58
N SER A 62 1.53 10.02 -6.09
CA SER A 62 0.47 10.79 -5.42
C SER A 62 -0.22 9.88 -4.41
N THR A 63 -0.51 10.37 -3.21
CA THR A 63 -0.81 9.53 -2.05
C THR A 63 -2.14 8.77 -2.14
N PHE A 64 -2.06 7.47 -2.42
CA PHE A 64 -3.14 6.52 -2.16
C PHE A 64 -2.91 5.83 -0.81
N HIS A 65 -3.92 5.85 0.06
CA HIS A 65 -3.83 5.27 1.40
C HIS A 65 -4.98 4.33 1.66
N VAL A 66 -4.67 3.06 1.91
CA VAL A 66 -5.58 2.17 2.62
C VAL A 66 -5.26 2.27 4.12
N GLN A 67 -6.22 2.73 4.92
CA GLN A 67 -6.13 2.77 6.38
C GLN A 67 -6.81 1.54 6.97
N LEU A 68 -6.15 0.86 7.89
CA LEU A 68 -6.63 -0.38 8.50
C LEU A 68 -6.67 -0.27 10.03
N THR A 69 -7.68 -0.90 10.64
CA THR A 69 -7.82 -1.04 12.10
C THR A 69 -8.02 -2.50 12.49
N ALA A 70 -7.08 -3.02 13.28
CA ALA A 70 -7.19 -4.19 14.16
C ALA A 70 -7.25 -5.62 13.57
N GLU A 71 -7.32 -5.84 12.25
CA GLU A 71 -7.31 -7.20 11.68
C GLU A 71 -6.16 -7.44 10.69
N GLN A 72 -5.71 -8.69 10.60
CA GLN A 72 -4.73 -9.14 9.60
C GLN A 72 -5.39 -9.13 8.21
N LEU A 73 -4.75 -8.46 7.26
CA LEU A 73 -5.36 -8.14 5.97
C LEU A 73 -4.40 -8.43 4.82
N HIS A 74 -4.98 -8.94 3.73
CA HIS A 74 -4.32 -9.00 2.43
C HIS A 74 -4.76 -7.80 1.60
N LEU A 75 -3.77 -7.08 1.06
CA LEU A 75 -3.95 -5.97 0.14
C LEU A 75 -3.36 -6.35 -1.21
N LYS A 76 -4.00 -5.91 -2.29
CA LYS A 76 -3.39 -5.96 -3.62
C LYS A 76 -3.69 -4.69 -4.40
N ILE A 77 -2.73 -4.27 -5.21
CA ILE A 77 -2.89 -3.27 -6.27
C ILE A 77 -2.60 -3.98 -7.59
N VAL A 78 -3.56 -3.89 -8.51
CA VAL A 78 -3.41 -4.33 -9.90
C VAL A 78 -3.22 -3.10 -10.75
N ALA A 79 -2.08 -3.01 -11.42
CA ALA A 79 -1.73 -1.95 -12.35
C ALA A 79 -1.99 -2.41 -13.78
N SER A 80 -2.62 -1.55 -14.56
CA SER A 80 -2.68 -1.61 -16.01
C SER A 80 -2.07 -0.34 -16.62
N GLU A 81 -2.10 -0.21 -17.94
CA GLU A 81 -1.66 1.02 -18.61
C GLU A 81 -2.51 2.23 -18.22
N ASP A 82 -3.80 2.04 -17.97
CA ASP A 82 -4.75 3.13 -17.76
C ASP A 82 -5.12 3.34 -16.29
N GLU A 83 -5.13 2.28 -15.46
CA GLU A 83 -5.63 2.36 -14.09
C GLU A 83 -4.82 1.54 -13.07
N TYR A 84 -4.79 2.03 -11.84
CA TYR A 84 -4.49 1.26 -10.64
C TYR A 84 -5.78 0.87 -9.95
N HIS A 85 -5.95 -0.40 -9.63
CA HIS A 85 -7.13 -0.93 -8.95
C HIS A 85 -6.72 -1.58 -7.62
N ALA A 86 -7.25 -1.09 -6.51
CA ALA A 86 -6.92 -1.58 -5.18
C ALA A 86 -8.00 -2.52 -4.63
N PHE A 87 -7.57 -3.56 -3.95
CA PHE A 87 -8.46 -4.51 -3.29
C PHE A 87 -7.93 -4.89 -1.91
N VAL A 88 -8.85 -5.26 -1.01
CA VAL A 88 -8.54 -5.76 0.33
C VAL A 88 -9.34 -7.02 0.62
N THR A 89 -8.83 -7.88 1.47
CA THR A 89 -9.56 -9.01 2.02
C THR A 89 -9.00 -9.36 3.39
N THR A 90 -9.87 -9.81 4.30
CA THR A 90 -9.47 -10.26 5.64
C THR A 90 -8.82 -11.64 5.55
N VAL A 91 -7.84 -11.88 6.41
CA VAL A 91 -7.26 -13.20 6.58
C VAL A 91 -8.10 -13.97 7.60
N HIS A 92 -9.21 -14.56 7.14
CA HIS A 92 -9.88 -15.59 7.92
C HIS A 92 -9.22 -16.93 7.67
N LYS A 93 -8.95 -17.68 8.74
CA LYS A 93 -8.13 -18.91 8.71
C LYS A 93 -8.70 -20.05 7.85
N ASP A 94 -9.94 -19.99 7.36
CA ASP A 94 -10.59 -21.14 6.72
C ASP A 94 -11.50 -20.87 5.51
N GLU A 95 -11.58 -19.67 4.94
CA GLU A 95 -12.47 -19.45 3.78
C GLU A 95 -11.88 -18.57 2.69
N ARG A 96 -12.41 -18.79 1.48
CA ARG A 96 -12.10 -18.09 0.23
C ARG A 96 -12.00 -16.59 0.50
N HIS A 97 -10.85 -16.00 0.20
CA HIS A 97 -10.67 -14.56 0.30
C HIS A 97 -11.55 -13.85 -0.73
N ASP A 98 -12.70 -13.36 -0.29
CA ASP A 98 -13.52 -12.45 -1.09
C ASP A 98 -12.82 -11.09 -1.10
N TRP A 99 -12.24 -10.76 -2.25
CA TRP A 99 -11.58 -9.48 -2.47
C TRP A 99 -12.64 -8.39 -2.57
N VAL A 100 -12.60 -7.46 -1.63
CA VAL A 100 -13.39 -6.24 -1.63
C VAL A 100 -12.66 -5.19 -2.46
N ASP A 101 -13.37 -4.60 -3.40
CA ASP A 101 -12.90 -3.49 -4.21
C ASP A 101 -12.81 -2.20 -3.37
N LEU A 102 -11.64 -1.57 -3.37
CA LEU A 102 -11.40 -0.28 -2.69
C LEU A 102 -11.44 0.92 -3.64
N GLY A 103 -11.52 0.69 -4.94
CA GLY A 103 -11.59 1.68 -5.99
C GLY A 103 -10.46 1.58 -7.02
N SER A 104 -10.60 2.36 -8.09
CA SER A 104 -9.59 2.53 -9.13
C SER A 104 -9.24 4.00 -9.39
N TRP A 105 -8.03 4.22 -9.93
CA TRP A 105 -7.51 5.54 -10.26
C TRP A 105 -6.69 5.50 -11.54
N GLU A 106 -6.86 6.53 -12.38
CA GLU A 106 -6.08 6.66 -13.62
C GLU A 106 -4.57 6.75 -13.35
N THR A 107 -3.77 5.99 -14.10
CA THR A 107 -2.30 5.98 -14.00
C THR A 107 -1.69 7.36 -14.26
N LYS A 108 -2.33 8.16 -15.12
CA LYS A 108 -1.93 9.54 -15.45
C LYS A 108 -1.90 10.47 -14.23
N ARG A 109 -2.68 10.18 -13.18
CA ARG A 109 -2.65 10.94 -11.91
C ARG A 109 -1.36 10.74 -11.11
N PHE A 110 -0.63 9.67 -11.41
CA PHE A 110 0.62 9.29 -10.76
C PHE A 110 1.84 9.60 -11.64
N ALA A 111 1.62 10.03 -12.88
CA ALA A 111 2.67 10.55 -13.75
C ALA A 111 3.05 11.98 -13.30
N SER A 112 3.79 12.08 -12.19
CA SER A 112 4.35 13.36 -11.76
C SER A 112 5.45 13.79 -12.72
N ARG A 113 5.66 15.10 -12.87
CA ARG A 113 6.78 15.66 -13.67
C ARG A 113 8.14 15.53 -12.95
N GLU A 114 8.20 14.71 -11.93
CA GLU A 114 9.40 14.52 -11.10
C GLU A 114 10.31 13.46 -11.72
N MET A 115 11.61 13.51 -11.42
CA MET A 115 12.62 12.61 -11.98
C MET A 115 12.60 11.21 -11.34
N THR A 116 11.42 10.72 -10.95
CA THR A 116 11.24 9.46 -10.24
C THR A 116 10.11 8.65 -10.87
N GLY A 117 10.37 7.37 -11.13
CA GLY A 117 9.32 6.42 -11.52
C GLY A 117 8.47 5.99 -10.33
N LEU A 118 7.30 5.42 -10.60
CA LEU A 118 6.37 4.99 -9.57
C LEU A 118 6.96 3.90 -8.67
N ILE A 119 6.70 4.03 -7.38
CA ILE A 119 7.05 3.04 -6.36
C ILE A 119 5.75 2.46 -5.80
N LEU A 120 5.65 1.13 -5.77
CA LEU A 120 4.62 0.43 -5.00
C LEU A 120 5.25 0.02 -3.66
N ASP A 121 4.68 0.48 -2.56
CA ASP A 121 5.26 0.33 -1.23
C ASP A 121 4.28 -0.09 -0.15
N VAL A 122 4.82 -0.68 0.91
CA VAL A 122 4.13 -0.93 2.17
C VAL A 122 4.64 0.08 3.18
N TYR A 123 3.73 0.70 3.92
CA TYR A 123 4.06 1.72 4.92
C TYR A 123 3.32 1.49 6.24
N ALA A 124 3.84 2.07 7.31
CA ALA A 124 3.19 2.10 8.61
C ALA A 124 3.55 3.37 9.41
N HIS A 125 2.56 4.04 10.00
CA HIS A 125 2.77 5.19 10.89
C HIS A 125 1.76 5.21 12.04
N ALA A 126 2.13 5.84 13.15
CA ALA A 126 1.22 6.02 14.28
C ALA A 126 0.17 7.12 13.99
N VAL A 127 -1.07 6.87 14.38
CA VAL A 127 -2.16 7.85 14.34
C VAL A 127 -2.28 8.49 15.71
N TYR A 128 -1.92 9.76 15.80
CA TYR A 128 -2.18 10.55 16.98
C TYR A 128 -3.54 11.24 16.84
N SER A 129 -4.42 11.09 17.82
CA SER A 129 -5.58 11.95 17.94
C SER A 129 -5.09 13.38 18.15
N LYS A 130 -5.45 14.30 17.26
CA LYS A 130 -5.33 15.73 17.55
C LYS A 130 -6.44 16.11 18.53
N ASP A 131 -6.20 15.86 19.80
CA ASP A 131 -6.90 16.53 20.90
C ASP A 131 -5.88 16.80 21.99
N GLN A 132 -5.17 17.93 21.85
CA GLN A 132 -4.76 18.85 22.92
C GLN A 132 -4.56 20.25 22.31
#